data_AF-A0A535BV97-F1
#
_entry.id   AF-A0A535BV97-F1
#
_cell.length_a   1.000
_cell.length_b   1.000
_cell.length_c   1.000
_cell.angle_alpha   90.00
_cell.angle_beta   90.00
_cell.angle_gamma   90.00
#
_symmetry.space_group_name_H-M   'P 1'
#
loop_
_entity.id
_entity.type
_entity.pdbx_description
1 polymer ?
#
loop_
_entity_poly.entity_id
_entity_poly.type
_entity_poly.pdbx_seq_one_letter_code
_entity_poly.pdbx_strand_id
1 'polypeptide(L)' 'MPRDAVTFDNEAIANVLDEIGDLIELKGENVFRAVTYRQVARSIRDLREPVAALLEQGRLGEI' A
#
# COMPACT_ATOMS: atom_id res chain seq x y z
N MET A 1 -23.90 -6.56 8.50
CA MET A 1 -22.72 -5.69 8.66
C MET A 1 -22.60 -4.87 7.38
N PRO A 2 -22.71 -3.54 7.41
CA PRO A 2 -22.33 -2.77 6.24
C PRO A 2 -20.87 -3.12 5.98
N ARG A 3 -20.56 -3.56 4.76
CA ARG A 3 -19.17 -3.58 4.32
C ARG A 3 -18.77 -2.12 4.39
N ASP A 4 -17.94 -1.77 5.38
CA ASP A 4 -17.35 -0.45 5.49
C ASP A 4 -16.89 -0.06 4.09
N ALA A 5 -17.41 1.06 3.59
CA ALA A 5 -17.02 1.55 2.29
C ALA A 5 -15.50 1.60 2.30
N VAL A 6 -14.84 0.77 1.49
CA VAL A 6 -13.39 0.75 1.37
C VAL A 6 -12.99 2.19 1.05
N THR A 7 -12.48 2.92 2.03
CA THR A 7 -11.94 4.25 1.81
C THR A 7 -10.59 4.03 1.17
N PHE A 8 -10.37 4.57 -0.03
CA PHE A 8 -9.08 4.47 -0.71
C PHE A 8 -8.13 5.58 -0.21
N ASP A 9 -8.08 5.77 1.10
CA ASP A 9 -7.10 6.64 1.74
C ASP A 9 -5.74 5.93 1.86
N ASN A 10 -4.71 6.71 2.18
CA ASN A 10 -3.33 6.20 2.23
C ASN A 10 -3.18 5.06 3.25
N GLU A 11 -3.89 5.14 4.38
CA GLU A 11 -3.79 4.14 5.44
C GLU A 11 -4.40 2.80 4.99
N ALA A 12 -5.58 2.83 4.36
CA ALA A 12 -6.22 1.64 3.81
C ALA A 12 -5.36 0.98 2.72
N ILE A 13 -4.77 1.77 1.82
CA ILE A 13 -3.87 1.27 0.78
C ILE A 13 -2.62 0.63 1.42
N ALA A 14 -2.01 1.29 2.40
CA ALA A 14 -0.84 0.77 3.08
C ALA A 14 -1.12 -0.54 3.83
N ASN A 15 -2.30 -0.66 4.47
CA ASN A 15 -2.69 -1.88 5.16
C ASN A 15 -2.85 -3.07 4.21
N VAL A 16 -3.42 -2.86 3.01
CA VAL A 16 -3.50 -3.90 1.98
C VAL A 16 -2.10 -4.30 1.50
N LEU A 17 -1.18 -3.34 1.33
CA LEU A 17 0.19 -3.62 0.94
C LEU A 17 0.95 -4.43 2.01
N ASP A 18 0.76 -4.11 3.29
CA ASP A 18 1.33 -4.89 4.39
C ASP A 18 0.75 -6.31 4.44
N GLU A 19 -0.57 -6.48 4.27
CA GLU A 19 -1.20 -7.80 4.20
C GLU A 19 -0.63 -8.63 3.05
N ILE A 20 -0.41 -8.04 1.88
CA ILE A 20 0.26 -8.72 0.77
C ILE A 20 1.68 -9.15 1.16
N GLY A 21 2.44 -8.29 1.84
CA GLY A 21 3.77 -8.61 2.35
C GLY A 21 3.76 -9.80 3.31
N ASP A 22 2.85 -9.79 4.29
CA ASP A 22 2.67 -10.87 5.25
C ASP A 22 2.29 -12.19 4.56
N LEU A 23 1.38 -12.15 3.57
CA LEU A 23 0.96 -13.33 2.82
C LEU A 23 2.10 -13.94 1.98
N ILE A 24 2.93 -13.11 1.35
CA ILE A 24 4.10 -13.58 0.59
C ILE A 24 5.10 -14.25 1.53
N GLU A 25 5.35 -13.66 2.68
CA GLU A 25 6.25 -14.22 3.69
C GLU A 25 5.72 -15.54 4.25
N LEU A 26 4.43 -15.60 4.60
CA LEU A 26 3.78 -16.81 5.12
C LEU A 26 3.82 -17.97 4.11
N LYS A 27 3.70 -17.68 2.82
CA LYS A 27 3.80 -18.69 1.76
C LYS A 27 5.22 -19.17 1.50
N GLY A 28 6.24 -18.55 2.13
CA GLY A 28 7.65 -18.83 1.82
C GLY A 28 8.02 -18.46 0.39
N GLU A 29 7.30 -17.50 -0.20
CA GLU A 29 7.60 -16.98 -1.54
C GLU A 29 8.85 -16.08 -1.50
N ASN A 30 9.12 -15.36 -2.58
CA ASN A 30 10.30 -14.51 -2.70
C ASN A 30 10.32 -13.41 -1.62
N VAL A 31 11.28 -13.51 -0.69
CA VAL A 31 11.51 -12.57 0.42
C VAL A 31 11.67 -11.13 -0.06
N PHE A 32 12.30 -10.91 -1.22
CA PHE A 32 12.44 -9.57 -1.79
C PHE A 32 11.06 -8.96 -2.06
N ARG A 33 10.11 -9.73 -2.59
CA ARG A 33 8.75 -9.24 -2.84
C ARG A 33 8.08 -8.82 -1.54
N ALA A 34 8.12 -9.65 -0.49
CA ALA A 34 7.52 -9.33 0.80
C ALA A 34 8.09 -8.02 1.38
N VAL A 35 9.42 -7.87 1.35
CA VAL A 35 10.10 -6.65 1.81
C VAL A 35 9.70 -5.43 0.97
N THR A 36 9.62 -5.57 -0.36
CA THR A 36 9.17 -4.49 -1.24
C THR A 36 7.76 -4.02 -0.88
N TYR A 37 6.80 -4.95 -0.69
CA TYR A 37 5.44 -4.57 -0.32
C TYR A 37 5.37 -3.81 1.01
N ARG A 38 6.10 -4.27 2.04
CA ARG A 38 6.23 -3.57 3.33
C ARG A 38 6.86 -2.18 3.18
N GLN A 39 7.88 -2.04 2.31
CA GLN A 39 8.50 -0.75 2.04
C GLN A 39 7.54 0.21 1.34
N VAL A 40 6.81 -0.25 0.33
CA VAL A 40 5.80 0.58 -0.36
C VAL A 40 4.70 0.98 0.62
N ALA A 41 4.20 0.07 1.47
CA ALA A 41 3.22 0.39 2.50
C ALA A 41 3.68 1.56 3.38
N ARG A 42 4.93 1.54 3.84
CA ARG A 42 5.53 2.64 4.60
C ARG A 42 5.58 3.93 3.79
N SER A 43 6.08 3.89 2.56
CA SER A 43 6.14 5.09 1.70
C SER A 43 4.76 5.71 1.51
N ILE A 44 3.72 4.90 1.31
CA ILE A 44 2.34 5.39 1.17
C ILE A 44 1.83 6.06 2.46
N ARG A 45 2.09 5.50 3.64
CA ARG A 45 1.72 6.14 4.92
C ARG A 45 2.42 7.48 5.13
N ASP A 46 3.65 7.60 4.67
CA ASP A 46 4.47 8.80 4.84
C ASP A 46 4.14 9.93 3.83
N LEU A 47 3.27 9.68 2.85
CA LEU A 47 2.84 10.70 1.89
C LEU A 47 2.05 11.82 2.58
N ARG A 48 2.46 13.06 2.30
CA ARG A 48 1.80 14.27 2.82
C ARG A 48 0.49 14.61 2.11
N GLU A 49 0.29 14.05 0.91
CA GLU A 49 -0.92 14.21 0.11
C GLU A 49 -1.54 12.83 -0.19
N PRO A 50 -2.86 12.75 -0.45
CA PRO A 50 -3.50 11.48 -0.78
C PRO A 50 -2.91 10.86 -2.06
N VAL A 51 -2.70 9.53 -2.05
CA VAL A 51 -2.26 8.76 -3.23
C VAL A 51 -3.19 8.97 -4.41
N ALA A 52 -4.50 9.04 -4.15
CA ALA A 52 -5.50 9.31 -5.18
C ALA A 52 -5.25 10.64 -5.90
N ALA A 53 -4.85 11.69 -5.16
CA ALA A 53 -4.53 12.99 -5.76
C ALA A 53 -3.25 12.92 -6.60
N LEU A 54 -2.22 12.21 -6.13
CA LEU A 54 -0.99 11.99 -6.91
C LEU A 54 -1.25 11.21 -8.22
N LEU A 55 -2.15 10.22 -8.17
CA LEU A 55 -2.56 9.44 -9.32
C LEU A 55 -3.28 10.30 -10.36
N GLU A 56 -4.27 11.09 -9.92
CA GLU A 56 -5.02 12.00 -10.79
C GLU A 56 -4.12 13.05 -11.45
N GLN A 57 -3.07 13.48 -10.75
CA GLN A 57 -2.08 14.44 -11.26
C GLN A 57 -0.99 13.80 -12.13
N GLY A 58 -0.95 12.46 -12.24
CA GLY A 58 0.10 11.75 -12.98
C GLY A 58 1.49 11.79 -12.33
N ARG A 59 1.56 12.18 -11.05
CA ARG A 59 2.82 12.37 -10.27
C ARG A 59 3.18 11.17 -9.39
N LEU A 60 2.34 10.14 -9.36
CA LEU A 60 2.58 8.94 -8.53
C LEU A 60 3.88 8.19 -8.92
N GLY A 61 4.41 8.37 -10.13
CA GLY A 61 5.69 7.77 -10.53
C GLY A 61 6.94 8.48 -9.99
N GLU A 62 6.78 9.60 -9.29
CA GLU A 62 7.87 10.45 -8.79
C GLU A 62 8.24 10.17 -7.31
N ILE A 63 7.52 9.26 -6.65
CA ILE A 63 7.70 8.90 -5.24
C ILE A 63 8.52 7.63 -5.03
#